data_AF-A0AAU9XQD5-F1
#
_entry.id   AF-A0AAU9XQD5-F1
#
_cell.length_a   1.000
_cell.length_b   1.000
_cell.length_c   1.000
_cell.angle_alpha   90.00
_cell.angle_beta   90.00
_cell.angle_gamma   90.00
#
_symmetry.space_group_name_H-M   'P 1'
#
loop_
_entity.id
_entity.type
_entity.pdbx_description
1 polymer ?
#
loop_
_entity_poly.entity_id
_entity_poly.type
_entity_poly.pdbx_seq_one_letter_code
_entity_poly.pdbx_strand_id
1 'polypeptide(L)'
;MKTLALNKVVEHIPSIHDILFLFDLHIDVPQDILDSNTVEGHLVYAPIVGRLHCGSTYVDHKGYWEMEGFGLMSIYKSDWMRFRGKKTSDYKYKWGGEDWDLLDRVINAELKVVRIKHPGLSLSTEHKSWN
;
A
#
# COMPACT_ATOMS: atom_id res chain seq x y z
N MET A 1 -2.60 13.29 9.64
CA MET A 1 -1.48 12.72 10.44
C MET A 1 -1.26 11.24 10.09
N LYS A 2 -0.87 10.93 8.84
CA LYS A 2 -0.52 9.56 8.37
C LYS A 2 0.83 9.58 7.64
N THR A 3 0.95 10.41 6.63
CA THR A 3 2.14 10.58 5.77
C THR A 3 3.45 10.93 6.49
N LEU A 4 3.40 11.84 7.47
CA LEU A 4 4.60 12.21 8.24
C LEU A 4 5.11 11.07 9.12
N ALA A 5 4.20 10.27 9.69
CA ALA A 5 4.58 9.13 10.53
C ALA A 5 5.31 8.07 9.70
N LEU A 6 4.83 7.79 8.48
CA LEU A 6 5.48 6.87 7.56
C LEU A 6 6.91 7.32 7.22
N ASN A 7 7.10 8.58 6.84
CA ASN A 7 8.45 9.09 6.55
C ASN A 7 9.39 8.95 7.76
N LYS A 8 8.92 9.28 8.98
CA LYS A 8 9.72 9.12 10.20
C LYS A 8 10.08 7.66 10.50
N VAL A 9 9.17 6.72 10.28
CA VAL A 9 9.46 5.29 10.48
C VAL A 9 10.54 4.82 9.50
N VAL A 10 10.47 5.25 8.24
CA VAL A 10 11.49 4.88 7.23
C VAL A 10 12.91 5.35 7.62
N GLU A 11 13.03 6.48 8.29
CA GLU A 11 14.33 6.97 8.81
C GLU A 11 14.98 5.99 9.80
N HIS A 12 14.20 5.19 10.52
CA HIS A 12 14.68 4.26 11.55
C HIS A 12 14.96 2.84 11.02
N ILE A 13 14.68 2.57 9.74
CA ILE A 13 14.93 1.25 9.14
C ILE A 13 16.44 1.09 8.87
N PRO A 14 17.11 0.03 9.35
CA PRO A 14 18.57 -0.03 9.35
C PRO A 14 19.20 -0.09 7.95
N SER A 15 18.67 -0.92 7.05
CA SER A 15 19.26 -1.14 5.74
C SER A 15 18.47 -0.44 4.64
N ILE A 16 19.16 0.16 3.69
CA ILE A 16 18.55 0.69 2.46
C ILE A 16 18.03 -0.44 1.55
N HIS A 17 18.50 -1.67 1.75
CA HIS A 17 18.07 -2.86 1.02
C HIS A 17 16.89 -3.58 1.67
N ASP A 18 16.31 -3.01 2.75
CA ASP A 18 15.11 -3.55 3.35
C ASP A 18 13.87 -3.16 2.54
N ILE A 19 12.92 -4.09 2.45
CA ILE A 19 11.60 -3.86 1.86
C ILE A 19 10.72 -3.12 2.86
N LEU A 20 10.11 -2.04 2.39
CA LEU A 20 9.05 -1.31 3.06
C LEU A 20 7.72 -1.85 2.56
N PHE A 21 6.90 -2.41 3.46
CA PHE A 21 5.52 -2.75 3.13
C PHE A 21 4.54 -1.82 3.85
N LEU A 22 3.86 -0.99 3.06
CA LEU A 22 2.82 -0.08 3.53
C LEU A 22 1.48 -0.80 3.49
N PHE A 23 0.74 -0.80 4.60
CA PHE A 23 -0.60 -1.37 4.67
C PHE A 23 -1.46 -0.71 5.75
N ASP A 24 -2.78 -0.88 5.65
CA ASP A 24 -3.75 -0.42 6.66
C ASP A 24 -3.84 -1.42 7.83
N LEU A 25 -4.17 -0.96 9.03
CA LEU A 25 -4.27 -1.82 10.21
C LEU A 25 -5.45 -2.80 10.15
N HIS A 26 -6.48 -2.48 9.36
CA HIS A 26 -7.71 -3.28 9.30
C HIS A 26 -7.76 -4.19 8.07
N ILE A 27 -6.64 -4.78 7.66
CA ILE A 27 -6.56 -5.63 6.48
C ILE A 27 -6.05 -7.03 6.84
N ASP A 28 -6.65 -8.06 6.26
CA ASP A 28 -6.14 -9.42 6.30
C ASP A 28 -4.94 -9.50 5.35
N VAL A 29 -3.77 -9.79 5.90
CA VAL A 29 -2.51 -9.87 5.14
C VAL A 29 -2.06 -11.34 5.07
N PRO A 30 -1.96 -11.92 3.87
CA PRO A 30 -1.48 -13.29 3.69
C PRO A 30 0.04 -13.34 3.89
N GLN A 31 0.55 -14.48 4.36
CA GLN A 31 1.95 -14.63 4.76
C GLN A 31 2.94 -14.50 3.58
N ASP A 32 2.48 -14.82 2.37
CA ASP A 32 3.23 -14.81 1.12
C ASP A 32 3.20 -13.45 0.41
N ILE A 33 2.66 -12.39 1.03
CA ILE A 33 2.51 -11.09 0.36
C ILE A 33 3.84 -10.44 -0.05
N LEU A 34 4.93 -10.81 0.63
CA LEU A 34 6.27 -10.30 0.37
C LEU A 34 7.06 -11.17 -0.62
N ASP A 35 6.45 -12.22 -1.17
CA ASP A 35 7.14 -13.11 -2.10
C ASP A 35 7.43 -12.40 -3.44
N SER A 36 8.71 -12.11 -3.69
CA SER A 36 9.37 -11.76 -4.97
C SER A 36 8.72 -10.72 -5.91
N ASN A 37 7.68 -10.02 -5.50
CA ASN A 37 6.97 -9.06 -6.34
C ASN A 37 7.64 -7.68 -6.38
N THR A 38 8.72 -7.48 -5.61
CA THR A 38 9.44 -6.22 -5.50
C THR A 38 10.91 -6.45 -5.83
N VAL A 39 11.45 -5.65 -6.76
CA VAL A 39 12.84 -5.75 -7.24
C VAL A 39 13.49 -4.39 -7.08
N GLU A 40 14.56 -4.34 -6.31
CA GLU A 40 15.28 -3.09 -6.01
C GLU A 40 15.71 -2.37 -7.29
N GLY A 41 15.36 -1.09 -7.40
CA GLY A 41 15.67 -0.25 -8.54
C GLY A 41 14.88 -0.54 -9.80
N HIS A 42 13.89 -1.44 -9.77
CA HIS A 42 13.14 -1.82 -10.97
C HIS A 42 11.63 -1.92 -10.76
N LEU A 43 11.18 -2.59 -9.70
CA LEU A 43 9.80 -3.05 -9.57
C LEU A 43 9.24 -2.80 -8.18
N VAL A 44 8.14 -2.05 -8.14
CA VAL A 44 7.30 -1.80 -6.98
C VAL A 44 6.05 -2.66 -7.08
N TYR A 45 5.62 -3.24 -5.96
CA TYR A 45 4.40 -4.02 -5.90
C TYR A 45 3.29 -3.23 -5.20
N ALA A 46 2.17 -3.01 -5.89
CA ALA A 46 0.99 -2.33 -5.34
C ALA A 46 -0.21 -3.28 -5.46
N PRO A 47 -0.48 -4.12 -4.45
CA PRO A 47 -1.49 -5.16 -4.56
C PRO A 47 -2.91 -4.59 -4.69
N ILE A 48 -3.76 -5.32 -5.42
CA ILE A 48 -5.19 -5.04 -5.53
C ILE A 48 -5.90 -5.76 -4.37
N VAL A 49 -6.55 -4.98 -3.51
CA VAL A 49 -7.21 -5.47 -2.30
C VAL A 49 -8.64 -5.90 -2.60
N GLY A 50 -9.05 -7.04 -2.04
CA GLY A 50 -10.46 -7.44 -2.04
C GLY A 50 -11.25 -6.71 -0.96
N ARG A 51 -12.28 -5.94 -1.33
CA ARG A 51 -13.23 -5.36 -0.38
C ARG A 51 -14.42 -6.30 -0.23
N LEU A 52 -14.47 -6.98 0.90
CA LEU A 52 -15.45 -8.02 1.18
C LEU A 52 -16.66 -7.45 1.93
N HIS A 53 -17.84 -7.94 1.57
CA HIS A 53 -19.05 -7.72 2.35
C HIS A 53 -18.95 -8.40 3.72
N CYS A 54 -19.65 -7.86 4.71
CA CYS A 54 -19.69 -8.43 6.05
C CYS A 54 -20.06 -9.93 6.03
N GLY A 55 -19.34 -10.74 6.81
CA GLY A 55 -19.54 -12.20 6.88
C GLY A 55 -18.99 -12.99 5.69
N SER A 56 -18.35 -12.33 4.72
CA SER A 56 -17.70 -12.98 3.59
C SER A 56 -16.24 -13.31 3.92
N THR A 57 -15.65 -14.22 3.15
CA THR A 57 -14.24 -14.61 3.29
C THR A 57 -13.52 -14.40 1.96
N TYR A 58 -12.19 -14.48 1.94
CA TYR A 58 -11.46 -14.47 0.68
C TYR A 58 -11.89 -15.62 -0.26
N VAL A 59 -12.24 -16.79 0.29
CA VAL A 59 -12.68 -17.96 -0.50
C VAL A 59 -14.06 -17.71 -1.11
N ASP A 60 -14.97 -17.14 -0.33
CA ASP A 60 -16.29 -16.69 -0.80
C ASP A 60 -16.27 -15.16 -1.00
N HIS A 61 -15.54 -14.71 -2.03
CA HIS A 61 -15.31 -13.30 -2.30
C HIS A 61 -16.58 -12.61 -2.79
N LYS A 62 -17.46 -12.25 -1.86
CA LYS A 62 -18.61 -11.37 -2.09
C LYS A 62 -18.18 -9.95 -1.78
N GLY A 63 -18.22 -9.10 -2.81
CA GLY A 63 -17.70 -7.74 -2.74
C GLY A 63 -17.08 -7.32 -4.06
N TYR A 64 -16.04 -6.50 -4.01
CA TYR A 64 -15.35 -6.02 -5.21
C TYR A 64 -13.85 -5.86 -5.01
N TRP A 65 -13.10 -5.83 -6.10
CA TRP A 65 -11.66 -5.56 -6.09
C TRP A 65 -11.41 -4.05 -6.17
N GLU A 66 -10.62 -3.50 -5.23
CA GLU A 66 -10.25 -2.09 -5.19
C GLU A 66 -9.17 -1.80 -6.24
N MET A 67 -9.61 -1.43 -7.45
CA MET A 67 -8.72 -1.21 -8.60
C MET A 67 -7.99 0.13 -8.53
N GLU A 68 -8.55 1.12 -7.84
CA GLU A 68 -8.07 2.52 -7.85
C GLU A 68 -7.28 2.89 -6.59
N GLY A 69 -7.19 1.99 -5.61
CA GLY A 69 -6.43 2.20 -4.38
C GLY A 69 -4.95 1.89 -4.56
N PHE A 70 -4.07 2.77 -4.05
CA PHE A 70 -2.60 2.59 -4.02
C PHE A 70 -2.04 2.72 -2.59
N GLY A 71 -2.91 2.63 -1.58
CA GLY A 71 -2.53 2.75 -0.17
C GLY A 71 -1.65 1.60 0.34
N LEU A 72 -1.66 0.46 -0.36
CA LEU A 72 -0.74 -0.65 -0.12
C LEU A 72 0.38 -0.67 -1.14
N MET A 73 1.62 -0.82 -0.67
CA MET A 73 2.79 -0.84 -1.54
C MET A 73 3.98 -1.53 -0.87
N SER A 74 4.67 -2.39 -1.61
CA SER A 74 5.98 -2.94 -1.28
C SER A 74 7.04 -2.28 -2.17
N ILE A 75 8.06 -1.71 -1.54
CA ILE A 75 9.13 -0.93 -2.19
C ILE A 75 10.42 -1.00 -1.36
N TYR A 76 11.59 -1.04 -2.00
CA TYR A 76 12.86 -0.95 -1.29
C TYR A 76 13.07 0.43 -0.66
N LYS A 77 13.71 0.49 0.51
CA LYS A 77 14.05 1.77 1.15
C LYS A 77 14.92 2.65 0.25
N SER A 78 15.88 2.06 -0.47
CA SER A 78 16.73 2.76 -1.44
C SER A 78 15.90 3.48 -2.52
N ASP A 79 14.86 2.83 -3.03
CA ASP A 79 13.94 3.39 -4.03
C ASP A 79 13.03 4.47 -3.45
N TRP A 80 12.51 4.26 -2.24
CA TRP A 80 11.77 5.27 -1.49
C TRP A 80 12.55 6.57 -1.30
N MET A 81 13.86 6.45 -1.07
CA MET A 81 14.76 7.59 -0.90
C MET A 81 14.98 8.37 -2.20
N ARG A 82 14.86 7.75 -3.39
CA ARG A 82 15.04 8.43 -4.69
C ARG A 82 14.07 9.59 -4.88
N PHE A 83 12.80 9.39 -4.50
CA PHE A 83 11.75 10.41 -4.58
C PHE A 83 11.48 11.13 -3.25
N ARG A 84 12.32 10.89 -2.23
CA ARG A 84 12.26 11.50 -0.88
C ARG A 84 10.96 11.22 -0.12
N GLY A 85 10.41 10.02 -0.30
CA GLY A 85 9.21 9.58 0.39
C GLY A 85 7.92 10.33 0.02
N LYS A 86 6.91 10.20 0.87
CA LYS A 86 5.59 10.82 0.62
C LYS A 86 5.61 12.33 0.88
N LYS A 87 4.86 13.09 0.08
CA LYS A 87 4.69 14.54 0.26
C LYS A 87 3.92 14.85 1.55
N THR A 88 4.46 15.71 2.42
CA THR A 88 3.82 16.04 3.71
C THR A 88 3.09 17.38 3.72
N SER A 89 3.46 18.32 2.85
CA SER A 89 2.90 19.69 2.83
C SER A 89 1.41 19.73 2.51
N ASP A 90 0.96 18.87 1.58
CA ASP A 90 -0.37 18.98 0.97
C ASP A 90 -1.41 18.11 1.68
N TYR A 91 -0.96 17.07 2.39
CA TYR A 91 -1.80 16.04 3.02
C TYR A 91 -1.78 16.11 4.56
N LYS A 92 -1.20 17.17 5.13
CA LYS A 92 -1.16 17.36 6.58
C LYS A 92 -2.57 17.49 7.18
N TYR A 93 -3.48 18.11 6.43
CA TYR A 93 -4.85 18.45 6.86
C TYR A 93 -5.96 18.02 5.86
N LYS A 94 -5.62 17.24 4.83
CA LYS A 94 -6.56 16.77 3.80
C LYS A 94 -6.57 15.24 3.76
N TRP A 95 -7.73 14.66 3.44
CA TRP A 95 -7.92 13.23 3.26
C TRP A 95 -8.05 12.90 1.77
N GLY A 96 -7.34 11.86 1.30
CA GLY A 96 -7.39 11.40 -0.08
C GLY A 96 -6.30 12.00 -0.99
N GLY A 97 -5.85 11.19 -1.95
CA GLY A 97 -4.87 11.56 -2.99
C GLY A 97 -3.40 11.35 -2.63
N GLU A 98 -3.08 10.96 -1.39
CA GLU A 98 -1.71 10.73 -0.93
C GLU A 98 -1.09 9.44 -1.50
N ASP A 99 -1.94 8.48 -1.86
CA ASP A 99 -1.59 7.22 -2.50
C ASP A 99 -1.35 7.41 -4.00
N TRP A 100 -2.15 8.24 -4.66
CA TRP A 100 -1.91 8.68 -6.03
C TRP A 100 -0.65 9.54 -6.19
N ASP A 101 -0.36 10.50 -5.29
CA ASP A 101 0.93 11.23 -5.31
C ASP A 101 2.12 10.29 -5.08
N LEU A 102 1.95 9.25 -4.27
CA LEU A 102 3.00 8.24 -4.10
C LEU A 102 3.22 7.45 -5.39
N LEU A 103 2.15 7.03 -6.08
CA LEU A 103 2.24 6.37 -7.37
C LEU A 103 2.96 7.25 -8.40
N ASP A 104 2.58 8.51 -8.52
CA ASP A 104 3.21 9.45 -9.46
C ASP A 104 4.71 9.59 -9.18
N ARG A 105 5.12 9.63 -7.91
CA ARG A 105 6.53 9.65 -7.51
C ARG A 105 7.29 8.40 -7.90
N VAL A 106 6.67 7.23 -7.75
CA VAL A 106 7.26 5.95 -8.17
C VAL A 106 7.48 5.93 -9.68
N ILE A 107 6.47 6.35 -10.45
CA ILE A 107 6.56 6.43 -11.92
C ILE A 107 7.63 7.45 -12.35
N ASN A 108 7.68 8.62 -11.71
CA ASN A 108 8.68 9.66 -11.98
C ASN A 108 10.10 9.25 -11.56
N ALA A 109 10.24 8.24 -10.70
CA ALA A 109 11.52 7.62 -10.35
C ALA A 109 11.90 6.46 -11.30
N GLU A 110 11.19 6.31 -12.42
CA GLU A 110 11.39 5.28 -13.46
C GLU A 110 11.22 3.83 -12.96
N LEU A 111 10.46 3.65 -11.88
CA LEU A 111 10.14 2.34 -11.32
C LEU A 111 8.83 1.82 -11.92
N LYS A 112 8.81 0.53 -12.25
CA LYS A 112 7.59 -0.14 -12.74
C LYS A 112 6.70 -0.50 -11.56
N VAL A 113 5.39 -0.47 -11.78
CA VAL A 113 4.39 -0.87 -10.78
C VAL A 113 3.68 -2.12 -11.27
N VAL A 114 3.74 -3.20 -10.48
CA VAL A 114 2.93 -4.39 -10.69
C VAL A 114 1.74 -4.38 -9.74
N ARG A 115 0.56 -4.62 -10.31
CA ARG A 115 -0.72 -4.72 -9.60
C ARG A 115 -1.33 -6.10 -9.82
N ILE A 116 -1.40 -6.90 -8.77
CA ILE A 116 -1.97 -8.25 -8.79
C ILE A 116 -3.05 -8.35 -7.73
N LYS A 117 -4.13 -9.08 -8.03
CA LYS A 117 -5.13 -9.51 -7.04
C LYS A 117 -4.50 -10.60 -6.19
N HIS A 118 -4.02 -10.26 -5.00
CA HIS A 118 -3.30 -11.21 -4.16
C HIS A 118 -4.29 -12.08 -3.36
N PRO A 119 -4.21 -13.41 -3.47
CA PRO A 119 -5.06 -14.30 -2.70
C PRO A 119 -4.97 -14.08 -1.19
N GLY A 120 -6.10 -13.88 -0.52
CA GLY A 120 -6.16 -13.67 0.93
C GLY A 120 -5.92 -12.23 1.37
N LEU A 121 -5.58 -11.30 0.46
CA LEU A 121 -5.47 -9.88 0.80
C LEU A 121 -6.84 -9.19 0.72
N SER A 122 -7.46 -8.97 1.87
CA SER A 122 -8.82 -8.44 1.92
C SER A 122 -9.10 -7.50 3.10
N LEU A 123 -10.05 -6.59 2.88
CA LEU A 123 -10.64 -5.73 3.89
C LEU A 123 -12.13 -6.05 3.99
N SER A 124 -12.58 -6.43 5.18
CA SER A 124 -14.00 -6.63 5.47
C SER A 124 -14.67 -5.30 5.81
N THR A 125 -15.80 -4.98 5.17
CA THR A 125 -16.59 -3.81 5.54
C THR A 125 -17.43 -4.12 6.79
N GLU A 126 -17.15 -3.47 7.91
CA GLU A 126 -18.07 -3.46 9.05
C GLU A 126 -19.37 -2.71 8.68
N HIS A 127 -20.52 -3.22 9.11
CA HIS A 127 -21.77 -2.48 9.04
C HIS A 127 -21.64 -1.22 9.90
N LYS A 128 -21.60 -0.02 9.29
CA LYS A 128 -22.07 1.17 9.98
C LYS A 128 -23.59 1.11 10.01
N SER A 129 -24.15 0.38 10.97
CA SER A 129 -25.56 0.54 11.33
C SER A 129 -25.72 1.93 11.94
N TRP A 130 -26.13 2.89 11.11
CA TRP A 130 -26.72 4.12 11.62
C TRP A 130 -28.13 3.74 12.11
N ASN A 131 -28.24 3.46 13.41
CA ASN A 131 -29.52 3.50 14.11
C ASN A 131 -29.87 4.94 14.44
#